data_AF-A0A6J5FKB2-F1
#
_entry.id   AF-A0A6J5FKB2-F1
#
_cell.length_a   1.000
_cell.length_b   1.000
_cell.length_c   1.000
_cell.angle_alpha   90.00
_cell.angle_beta   90.00
_cell.angle_gamma   90.00
#
_symmetry.space_group_name_H-M   'P 1'
#
loop_
_entity.id
_entity.type
_entity.pdbx_description
1 polymer ?
#
loop_
_entity_poly.entity_id
_entity_poly.type
_entity_poly.pdbx_seq_one_letter_code
_entity_poly.pdbx_strand_id
1 'polypeptide(L)'
;MLAKGQSIQSPLIVFDDAINAIDHDHRSGIRETIFESDHFAQTQLIVTCHSNEFIKDIQQHLPAQRRGDCQVYLFRNHTGNYQPRVTGNVPSKNYVMKARASKDALDHREALASCRQGLEMLSEKVWRWLASHDLGVLNLQLAGVGAEPGLRNLCEALRKRLEDAATFNHANKPVLVAAYSRILGIPAANLVWSYLNKGTHEEANRDDFDANLVETVVRTLEALDDLDLRVGR
;
A
#
# COMPACT_ATOMS: atom_id res chain seq x y z
N MET A 1 -14.54 -6.11 -22.45
CA MET A 1 -13.52 -5.22 -23.05
C MET A 1 -12.11 -5.77 -22.86
N LEU A 2 -11.65 -6.00 -21.61
CA LEU A 2 -10.30 -6.50 -21.28
C LEU A 2 -9.91 -7.79 -22.04
N ALA A 3 -10.75 -8.82 -22.00
CA ALA A 3 -10.51 -10.09 -22.71
C ALA A 3 -10.35 -9.90 -24.22
N LYS A 4 -11.12 -8.98 -24.82
CA LYS A 4 -11.00 -8.65 -26.24
C LYS A 4 -9.70 -7.92 -26.53
N GLY A 5 -9.34 -6.92 -25.70
CA GLY A 5 -8.08 -6.17 -25.80
C GLY A 5 -6.86 -7.08 -25.72
N GLN A 6 -6.89 -8.07 -24.81
CA GLN A 6 -5.85 -9.09 -24.71
C GLN A 6 -5.82 -10.01 -25.94
N SER A 7 -6.98 -10.47 -26.43
CA SER A 7 -7.04 -11.37 -27.60
C SER A 7 -6.50 -10.75 -28.89
N ILE A 8 -6.62 -9.41 -29.03
CA ILE A 8 -6.12 -8.67 -30.18
C ILE A 8 -4.75 -8.04 -29.91
N GLN A 9 -4.18 -8.27 -28.72
CA GLN A 9 -2.91 -7.71 -28.27
C GLN A 9 -2.85 -6.18 -28.46
N SER A 10 -3.90 -5.48 -28.05
CA SER A 10 -3.98 -4.02 -28.21
C SER A 10 -2.80 -3.36 -27.48
N PRO A 11 -2.02 -2.48 -28.16
CA PRO A 11 -0.91 -1.78 -27.53
C PRO A 11 -1.38 -0.66 -26.60
N LEU A 12 -2.65 -0.23 -26.72
CA LEU A 12 -3.25 0.83 -25.92
C LEU A 12 -4.67 0.44 -25.50
N ILE A 13 -5.01 0.71 -24.23
CA ILE A 13 -6.38 0.66 -23.74
C ILE A 13 -6.67 1.98 -23.01
N VAL A 14 -7.80 2.60 -23.36
CA VAL A 14 -8.28 3.83 -22.73
C VAL A 14 -9.57 3.51 -21.98
N PHE A 15 -9.56 3.73 -20.67
CA PHE A 15 -10.74 3.68 -19.83
C PHE A 15 -11.25 5.09 -19.61
N ASP A 16 -12.44 5.36 -20.14
CA ASP A 16 -13.13 6.61 -19.86
C ASP A 16 -14.03 6.45 -18.63
N ASP A 17 -13.82 7.32 -17.65
CA ASP A 17 -14.50 7.36 -16.37
C ASP A 17 -14.60 5.98 -15.70
N ALA A 18 -13.44 5.37 -15.48
CA ALA A 18 -13.32 3.97 -15.04
C ALA A 18 -14.14 3.65 -13.78
N ILE A 19 -14.38 4.63 -12.93
CA ILE A 19 -15.14 4.46 -11.68
C ILE A 19 -16.63 4.22 -11.94
N ASN A 20 -17.19 4.85 -12.98
CA ASN A 20 -18.59 4.68 -13.37
C ASN A 20 -18.80 3.41 -14.19
N ALA A 21 -17.75 2.93 -14.86
CA ALA A 21 -17.76 1.64 -15.55
C ALA A 21 -17.67 0.43 -14.60
N ILE A 22 -17.39 0.64 -13.30
CA ILE A 22 -17.12 -0.44 -12.34
C ILE A 22 -17.95 -0.26 -11.07
N ASP A 23 -18.88 -1.19 -10.86
CA ASP A 23 -19.69 -1.30 -9.63
C ASP A 23 -18.82 -1.50 -8.39
N HIS A 24 -19.25 -1.02 -7.21
CA HIS A 24 -18.44 -0.97 -5.98
C HIS A 24 -17.79 -2.32 -5.66
N ASP A 25 -18.54 -3.41 -5.79
CA ASP A 25 -18.09 -4.77 -5.52
C ASP A 25 -17.12 -5.32 -6.57
N HIS A 26 -17.12 -4.75 -7.78
CA HIS A 26 -16.26 -5.17 -8.89
C HIS A 26 -14.99 -4.32 -9.05
N ARG A 27 -14.85 -3.24 -8.26
CA ARG A 27 -13.68 -2.32 -8.32
C ARG A 27 -12.37 -3.01 -7.98
N SER A 28 -12.40 -3.88 -6.98
CA SER A 28 -11.24 -4.68 -6.55
C SER A 28 -10.78 -5.64 -7.66
N GLY A 29 -11.69 -6.40 -8.28
CA GLY A 29 -11.34 -7.38 -9.31
C GLY A 29 -10.83 -6.76 -10.61
N ILE A 30 -11.39 -5.63 -11.05
CA ILE A 30 -10.88 -4.92 -12.24
C ILE A 30 -9.54 -4.24 -11.94
N ARG A 31 -9.36 -3.67 -10.74
CA ARG A 31 -8.07 -3.14 -10.31
C ARG A 31 -7.00 -4.23 -10.32
N GLU A 32 -7.28 -5.38 -9.73
CA GLU A 32 -6.36 -6.51 -9.69
C GLU A 32 -5.99 -6.96 -11.11
N THR A 33 -7.00 -7.10 -11.98
CA THR A 33 -6.78 -7.52 -13.38
C THR A 33 -5.96 -6.51 -14.18
N ILE A 34 -6.15 -5.21 -13.96
CA ILE A 34 -5.49 -4.15 -14.76
C ILE A 34 -4.10 -3.83 -14.22
N PHE A 35 -3.96 -3.68 -12.90
CA PHE A 35 -2.77 -3.12 -12.27
C PHE A 35 -1.92 -4.13 -11.51
N GLU A 36 -2.53 -5.22 -11.06
CA GLU A 36 -1.83 -6.28 -10.32
C GLU A 36 -1.49 -7.46 -11.22
N SER A 37 -2.09 -7.61 -12.42
CA SER A 37 -1.74 -8.70 -13.34
C SER A 37 -0.58 -8.37 -14.30
N ASP A 38 0.01 -9.42 -14.87
CA ASP A 38 0.99 -9.29 -15.97
C ASP A 38 0.33 -9.32 -17.36
N HIS A 39 -1.00 -9.47 -17.43
CA HIS A 39 -1.74 -9.62 -18.70
C HIS A 39 -1.60 -8.41 -19.63
N PHE A 40 -1.33 -7.23 -19.07
CA PHE A 40 -1.22 -5.96 -19.80
C PHE A 40 0.18 -5.34 -19.68
N ALA A 41 1.21 -6.12 -19.37
CA ALA A 41 2.59 -5.62 -19.21
C ALA A 41 3.15 -4.93 -20.46
N GLN A 42 2.64 -5.24 -21.66
CA GLN A 42 3.04 -4.63 -22.94
C GLN A 42 1.99 -3.66 -23.50
N THR A 43 0.99 -3.28 -22.68
CA THR A 43 -0.11 -2.41 -23.10
C THR A 43 -0.04 -1.11 -22.31
N GLN A 44 -0.05 0.02 -23.02
CA GLN A 44 -0.23 1.32 -22.39
C GLN A 44 -1.67 1.45 -21.89
N LEU A 45 -1.84 1.87 -20.65
CA LEU A 45 -3.14 2.09 -20.02
C LEU A 45 -3.34 3.58 -19.77
N ILE A 46 -4.40 4.15 -20.33
CA ILE A 46 -4.85 5.50 -20.01
C ILE A 46 -6.16 5.39 -19.25
N VAL A 47 -6.23 5.98 -18.07
CA VAL A 47 -7.40 5.89 -17.20
C VAL A 47 -7.84 7.30 -16.83
N THR A 48 -9.05 7.67 -17.25
CA THR A 48 -9.70 8.89 -16.78
C THR A 48 -10.62 8.53 -15.61
N CYS A 49 -10.58 9.36 -14.55
CA CYS A 49 -11.45 9.21 -13.39
C CYS A 49 -11.53 10.52 -12.62
N HIS A 50 -12.56 10.66 -11.79
CA HIS A 50 -12.81 11.85 -10.98
C HIS A 50 -12.56 11.65 -9.48
N SER A 51 -12.41 10.41 -9.00
CA SER A 51 -12.19 10.14 -7.57
C SER A 51 -10.71 10.01 -7.22
N ASN A 52 -10.32 10.84 -6.26
CA ASN A 52 -8.98 10.87 -5.69
C ASN A 52 -8.60 9.58 -4.97
N GLU A 53 -9.59 8.90 -4.37
CA GLU A 53 -9.40 7.64 -3.66
C GLU A 53 -9.10 6.50 -4.63
N PHE A 54 -9.70 6.49 -5.82
CA PHE A 54 -9.38 5.50 -6.84
C PHE A 54 -7.95 5.64 -7.36
N ILE A 55 -7.50 6.88 -7.63
CA ILE A 55 -6.11 7.14 -8.03
C ILE A 55 -5.14 6.68 -6.94
N LYS A 56 -5.44 7.02 -5.69
CA LYS A 56 -4.64 6.61 -4.54
C LYS A 56 -4.57 5.09 -4.43
N ASP A 57 -5.70 4.41 -4.56
CA ASP A 57 -5.82 2.97 -4.49
C ASP A 57 -5.01 2.25 -5.59
N ILE A 58 -5.04 2.75 -6.83
CA ILE A 58 -4.17 2.26 -7.91
C ILE A 58 -2.69 2.40 -7.52
N GLN A 59 -2.28 3.59 -7.07
CA GLN A 59 -0.89 3.85 -6.68
C GLN A 59 -0.42 3.00 -5.48
N GLN A 60 -1.33 2.59 -4.61
CA GLN A 60 -1.04 1.66 -3.52
C GLN A 60 -0.85 0.22 -3.99
N HIS A 61 -1.53 -0.19 -5.05
CA HIS A 61 -1.52 -1.57 -5.52
C HIS A 61 -0.53 -1.82 -6.65
N LEU A 62 -0.03 -0.78 -7.32
CA LEU A 62 1.02 -0.91 -8.32
C LEU A 62 2.31 -1.50 -7.70
N PRO A 63 2.90 -2.53 -8.35
CA PRO A 63 4.21 -3.06 -7.97
C PRO A 63 5.27 -1.96 -7.93
N ALA A 64 6.17 -1.98 -6.95
CA ALA A 64 7.20 -0.95 -6.76
C ALA A 64 7.98 -0.65 -8.05
N GLN A 65 8.31 -1.69 -8.82
CA GLN A 65 9.07 -1.61 -10.07
C GLN A 65 8.33 -0.85 -11.19
N ARG A 66 6.98 -0.85 -11.19
CA ARG A 66 6.16 -0.18 -12.22
C ARG A 66 5.72 1.23 -11.83
N ARG A 67 5.99 1.69 -10.61
CA ARG A 67 5.50 2.99 -10.14
C ARG A 67 6.14 4.17 -10.85
N GLY A 68 7.41 4.04 -11.24
CA GLY A 68 8.11 5.08 -12.02
C GLY A 68 7.47 5.31 -13.39
N ASP A 69 6.82 4.29 -13.95
CA ASP A 69 6.15 4.36 -15.25
C ASP A 69 4.74 4.97 -15.15
N CYS A 70 4.22 5.15 -13.93
CA CYS A 70 2.90 5.72 -13.70
C CYS A 70 2.96 7.25 -13.65
N GLN A 71 2.23 7.91 -14.55
CA GLN A 71 2.11 9.36 -14.61
C GLN A 71 0.67 9.79 -14.33
N VAL A 72 0.51 10.79 -13.46
CA VAL A 72 -0.81 11.33 -13.10
C VAL A 72 -0.90 12.79 -13.55
N TYR A 73 -1.97 13.07 -14.29
CA TYR A 73 -2.33 14.40 -14.75
C TYR A 73 -3.65 14.83 -14.12
N LEU A 74 -3.67 16.02 -13.52
CA LEU A 74 -4.89 16.62 -12.98
C LEU A 74 -5.41 17.67 -13.96
N PHE A 75 -6.65 17.50 -14.39
CA PHE A 75 -7.38 18.49 -15.16
C PHE A 75 -8.23 19.33 -14.22
N ARG A 76 -8.10 20.65 -14.31
CA ARG A 76 -8.85 21.63 -13.50
C ARG A 76 -9.62 22.58 -14.41
N ASN A 77 -10.73 23.10 -13.88
CA ASN A 77 -11.54 24.09 -14.55
C ASN A 77 -10.74 25.36 -14.88
N HIS A 78 -11.12 26.02 -15.97
CA HIS A 78 -10.60 27.32 -16.35
C HIS A 78 -10.94 28.38 -15.30
N THR A 79 -10.13 29.43 -15.22
CA THR A 79 -10.38 30.60 -14.35
C THR A 79 -10.92 31.79 -15.13
N GLY A 80 -11.65 31.52 -16.23
CA GLY A 80 -12.31 32.51 -17.08
C GLY A 80 -11.81 32.58 -18.54
N ASN A 81 -10.71 31.89 -18.88
CA ASN A 81 -10.16 31.85 -20.24
C ASN A 81 -10.66 30.66 -21.09
N TYR A 82 -11.59 29.86 -20.58
CA TYR A 82 -12.16 28.66 -21.22
C TYR A 82 -11.13 27.58 -21.63
N GLN A 83 -9.90 27.63 -21.11
CA GLN A 83 -8.87 26.63 -21.38
C GLN A 83 -8.68 25.70 -20.17
N PRO A 84 -8.64 24.36 -20.36
CA PRO A 84 -8.40 23.43 -19.28
C PRO A 84 -7.00 23.62 -18.70
N ARG A 85 -6.91 23.62 -17.37
CA ARG A 85 -5.62 23.73 -16.68
C ARG A 85 -5.13 22.33 -16.36
N VAL A 86 -3.95 21.97 -16.88
CA VAL A 86 -3.35 20.66 -16.67
C VAL A 86 -2.20 20.78 -15.67
N THR A 87 -2.17 19.92 -14.66
CA THR A 87 -1.05 19.78 -13.72
C THR A 87 -0.48 18.37 -13.86
N GLY A 88 0.78 18.25 -14.29
CA GLY A 88 1.52 16.98 -14.31
C GLY A 88 2.42 16.85 -13.06
N ASN A 89 3.25 15.79 -13.03
CA ASN A 89 4.22 15.51 -11.96
C ASN A 89 3.60 15.55 -10.56
N VAL A 90 2.37 15.03 -10.45
CA VAL A 90 1.66 14.97 -9.17
C VAL A 90 2.43 14.03 -8.25
N PRO A 91 2.75 14.44 -7.00
CA PRO A 91 3.41 13.56 -6.05
C PRO A 91 2.63 12.25 -5.87
N SER A 92 3.36 11.14 -5.78
CA SER A 92 2.75 9.84 -5.52
C SER A 92 1.99 9.87 -4.19
N LYS A 93 0.76 9.36 -4.21
CA LYS A 93 -0.04 9.14 -3.00
C LYS A 93 0.28 7.80 -2.34
N ASN A 94 1.22 7.02 -2.90
CA ASN A 94 1.66 5.75 -2.32
C ASN A 94 2.26 5.98 -0.92
N TYR A 95 1.85 5.18 0.07
CA TYR A 95 2.20 5.42 1.47
C TYR A 95 3.70 5.23 1.74
N VAL A 96 4.33 4.26 1.09
CA VAL A 96 5.77 3.97 1.26
C VAL A 96 6.61 5.07 0.61
N MET A 97 6.24 5.50 -0.61
CA MET A 97 6.90 6.63 -1.27
C MET A 97 6.75 7.93 -0.48
N LYS A 98 5.55 8.20 0.06
CA LYS A 98 5.31 9.34 0.94
C LYS A 98 6.20 9.27 2.18
N ALA A 99 6.28 8.11 2.83
CA ALA A 99 7.10 7.93 4.02
C ALA A 99 8.59 8.20 3.75
N ARG A 100 9.12 7.69 2.63
CA ARG A 100 10.50 7.97 2.18
C ARG A 100 10.72 9.47 1.92
N ALA A 101 9.85 10.10 1.14
CA ALA A 101 9.98 11.52 0.82
C ALA A 101 9.93 12.41 2.07
N SER A 102 9.02 12.13 3.01
CA SER A 102 8.95 12.85 4.29
C SER A 102 10.18 12.61 5.16
N LYS A 103 10.70 11.37 5.18
CA LYS A 103 11.93 11.03 5.90
C LYS A 103 13.14 11.80 5.34
N ASP A 104 13.27 11.88 4.02
CA ASP A 104 14.35 12.61 3.36
C ASP A 104 14.22 14.13 3.58
N ALA A 105 13.00 14.63 3.74
CA ALA A 105 12.72 16.01 4.15
C ALA A 105 12.88 16.27 5.67
N LEU A 106 13.37 15.27 6.43
CA LEU A 106 13.50 15.29 7.90
C LEU A 106 12.16 15.46 8.66
N ASP A 107 11.02 15.29 7.99
CA ASP A 107 9.70 15.27 8.62
C ASP A 107 9.38 13.86 9.14
N HIS A 108 9.92 13.56 10.33
CA HIS A 108 9.75 12.26 10.96
C HIS A 108 8.30 11.96 11.34
N ARG A 109 7.50 13.00 11.61
CA ARG A 109 6.10 12.83 12.00
C ARG A 109 5.26 12.40 10.81
N GLU A 110 5.35 13.11 9.68
CA GLU A 110 4.63 12.74 8.46
C GLU A 110 5.16 11.42 7.87
N ALA A 111 6.46 11.14 8.03
CA ALA A 111 7.04 9.85 7.67
C ALA A 111 6.36 8.71 8.45
N LEU A 112 6.25 8.83 9.78
CA LEU A 112 5.61 7.82 10.62
C LEU A 112 4.09 7.71 10.38
N ALA A 113 3.42 8.83 10.10
CA ALA A 113 2.00 8.84 9.72
C ALA A 113 1.77 8.02 8.45
N SER A 114 2.63 8.23 7.44
CA SER A 114 2.59 7.47 6.20
C SER A 114 3.03 6.02 6.40
N CYS A 115 4.01 5.74 7.28
CA CYS A 115 4.39 4.38 7.65
C CYS A 115 3.25 3.62 8.33
N ARG A 116 2.46 4.26 9.19
CA ARG A 116 1.29 3.60 9.78
C ARG A 116 0.32 3.11 8.70
N GLN A 117 -0.08 4.01 7.81
CA GLN A 117 -1.01 3.70 6.72
C GLN A 117 -0.43 2.63 5.78
N GLY A 118 0.87 2.72 5.49
CA GLY A 118 1.59 1.73 4.70
C GLY A 118 1.64 0.36 5.38
N LEU A 119 1.92 0.31 6.68
CA LEU A 119 1.99 -0.94 7.43
C LEU A 119 0.61 -1.62 7.55
N GLU A 120 -0.46 -0.86 7.77
CA GLU A 120 -1.85 -1.36 7.72
C GLU A 120 -2.13 -2.03 6.37
N MET A 121 -1.91 -1.28 5.27
CA MET A 121 -2.13 -1.78 3.91
C MET A 121 -1.26 -3.01 3.56
N LEU A 122 0.04 -2.97 3.87
CA LEU A 122 0.96 -4.07 3.60
C LEU A 122 0.62 -5.31 4.44
N SER A 123 0.21 -5.14 5.69
CA SER A 123 -0.19 -6.25 6.55
C SER A 123 -1.44 -6.96 6.00
N GLU A 124 -2.41 -6.19 5.49
CA GLU A 124 -3.56 -6.78 4.80
C GLU A 124 -3.17 -7.51 3.50
N LYS A 125 -2.25 -6.95 2.71
CA LYS A 125 -1.75 -7.62 1.50
C LYS A 125 -1.06 -8.94 1.85
N VAL A 126 -0.21 -8.94 2.87
CA VAL A 126 0.45 -10.17 3.36
C VAL A 126 -0.58 -11.17 3.84
N TRP A 127 -1.62 -10.74 4.54
CA TRP A 127 -2.69 -11.63 4.99
C TRP A 127 -3.43 -12.26 3.80
N ARG A 128 -3.84 -11.46 2.80
CA ARG A 128 -4.46 -11.97 1.57
C ARG A 128 -3.55 -12.95 0.83
N TRP A 129 -2.26 -12.64 0.73
CA TRP A 129 -1.26 -13.51 0.13
C TRP A 129 -1.12 -14.84 0.88
N LEU A 130 -1.09 -14.83 2.22
CA LEU A 130 -1.11 -16.05 3.03
C LEU A 130 -2.41 -16.85 2.82
N ALA A 131 -3.56 -16.17 2.71
CA ALA A 131 -4.83 -16.83 2.43
C ALA A 131 -4.81 -17.56 1.09
N SER A 132 -4.14 -17.01 0.07
CA SER A 132 -3.97 -17.67 -1.22
C SER A 132 -3.08 -18.93 -1.19
N HIS A 133 -2.36 -19.14 -0.08
CA HIS A 133 -1.51 -20.31 0.18
C HIS A 133 -2.07 -21.21 1.30
N ASP A 134 -3.37 -21.15 1.56
CA ASP A 134 -4.05 -21.90 2.64
C ASP A 134 -3.53 -21.57 4.06
N LEU A 135 -2.87 -20.42 4.22
CA LEU A 135 -2.32 -19.94 5.49
C LEU A 135 -3.09 -18.77 6.10
N GLY A 136 -4.28 -18.45 5.57
CA GLY A 136 -5.05 -17.24 5.90
C GLY A 136 -5.78 -17.21 7.25
N VAL A 137 -5.80 -18.31 8.01
CA VAL A 137 -6.47 -18.34 9.32
C VAL A 137 -5.54 -17.74 10.39
N LEU A 138 -5.96 -16.62 10.99
CA LEU A 138 -5.25 -15.92 12.07
C LEU A 138 -6.10 -15.87 13.35
N ASN A 139 -5.44 -15.92 14.50
CA ASN A 139 -6.07 -15.67 15.80
C ASN A 139 -5.77 -14.23 16.23
N LEU A 140 -6.82 -13.39 16.32
CA LEU A 140 -6.70 -11.98 16.67
C LEU A 140 -7.49 -11.67 17.95
N GLN A 141 -6.86 -10.91 18.85
CA GLN A 141 -7.53 -10.40 20.05
C GLN A 141 -8.16 -9.03 19.76
N LEU A 142 -9.44 -8.89 20.12
CA LEU A 142 -10.20 -7.65 19.99
C LEU A 142 -10.41 -7.02 21.37
N ALA A 143 -10.33 -5.70 21.45
CA ALA A 143 -10.49 -4.96 22.71
C ALA A 143 -11.96 -4.86 23.19
N GLY A 144 -12.91 -5.29 22.36
CA GLY A 144 -14.34 -5.24 22.67
C GLY A 144 -15.19 -5.67 21.47
N VAL A 145 -16.50 -5.76 21.69
CA VAL A 145 -17.46 -6.07 20.63
C VAL A 145 -17.43 -4.95 19.59
N GLY A 146 -17.21 -5.31 18.32
CA GLY A 146 -17.15 -4.35 17.20
C GLY A 146 -15.84 -3.57 17.10
N ALA A 147 -14.85 -3.82 17.97
CA ALA A 147 -13.53 -3.21 17.86
C ALA A 147 -12.71 -3.90 16.75
N GLU A 148 -11.94 -3.11 16.01
CA GLU A 148 -10.93 -3.63 15.08
C GLU A 148 -9.68 -4.13 15.85
N PRO A 149 -8.98 -5.14 15.34
CA PRO A 149 -7.71 -5.58 15.93
C PRO A 149 -6.68 -4.46 15.83
N GLY A 150 -5.95 -4.20 16.91
CA GLY A 150 -4.84 -3.24 16.88
C GLY A 150 -3.75 -3.69 15.88
N LEU A 151 -3.11 -2.72 15.22
CA LEU A 151 -2.07 -2.99 14.21
C LEU A 151 -0.94 -3.89 14.76
N ARG A 152 -0.58 -3.70 16.04
CA ARG A 152 0.37 -4.60 16.73
C ARG A 152 -0.08 -6.05 16.70
N ASN A 153 -1.32 -6.32 17.09
CA ASN A 153 -1.87 -7.66 17.21
C ASN A 153 -1.91 -8.34 15.84
N LEU A 154 -2.23 -7.59 14.78
CA LEU A 154 -2.18 -8.10 13.41
C LEU A 154 -0.75 -8.49 13.00
N CYS A 155 0.23 -7.60 13.23
CA CYS A 155 1.64 -7.89 12.94
C CYS A 155 2.15 -9.12 13.72
N GLU A 156 1.79 -9.24 15.00
CA GLU A 156 2.14 -10.38 15.85
C GLU A 156 1.53 -11.68 15.33
N ALA A 157 0.25 -11.66 14.96
CA ALA A 157 -0.44 -12.82 14.39
C ALA A 157 0.16 -13.26 13.05
N LEU A 158 0.48 -12.31 12.16
CA LEU A 158 1.11 -12.59 10.87
C LEU A 158 2.51 -13.19 11.04
N ARG A 159 3.35 -12.59 11.89
CA ARG A 159 4.69 -13.13 12.20
C ARG A 159 4.60 -14.55 12.75
N LYS A 160 3.73 -14.75 13.75
CA LYS A 160 3.53 -16.07 14.36
C LYS A 160 3.05 -17.09 13.33
N ARG A 161 2.09 -16.74 12.47
CA ARG A 161 1.58 -17.65 11.43
C ARG A 161 2.67 -18.06 10.44
N LEU A 162 3.53 -17.13 10.04
CA LEU A 162 4.68 -17.40 9.18
C LEU A 162 5.68 -18.34 9.86
N GLU A 163 5.99 -18.12 11.15
CA GLU A 163 6.91 -18.96 11.93
C GLU A 163 6.37 -20.38 12.12
N ASP A 164 5.09 -20.52 12.50
CA ASP A 164 4.43 -21.80 12.74
C ASP A 164 4.31 -22.65 11.47
N ALA A 165 4.27 -22.02 10.28
CA ALA A 165 4.15 -22.69 8.99
C ALA A 165 5.49 -23.32 8.54
N ALA A 166 6.03 -24.28 9.31
CA ALA A 166 7.35 -24.87 9.09
C ALA A 166 7.58 -25.43 7.67
N THR A 167 6.55 -26.03 7.06
CA THR A 167 6.61 -26.62 5.72
C THR A 167 6.40 -25.61 4.59
N PHE A 168 6.01 -24.37 4.91
CA PHE A 168 5.84 -23.33 3.91
C PHE A 168 7.22 -22.81 3.46
N ASN A 169 7.64 -23.25 2.28
CA ASN A 169 8.91 -22.88 1.68
C ASN A 169 8.68 -21.87 0.53
N HIS A 170 8.71 -20.58 0.87
CA HIS A 170 8.55 -19.50 -0.09
C HIS A 170 9.64 -18.44 0.10
N ALA A 171 10.14 -17.86 -1.00
CA ALA A 171 11.23 -16.87 -0.97
C ALA A 171 10.89 -15.61 -0.14
N ASN A 172 9.62 -15.19 -0.15
CA ASN A 172 9.13 -14.03 0.62
C ASN A 172 9.09 -14.30 2.13
N LYS A 173 8.92 -15.55 2.57
CA LYS A 173 8.73 -15.90 3.98
C LYS A 173 9.84 -15.36 4.90
N PRO A 174 11.14 -15.60 4.66
CA PRO A 174 12.20 -15.07 5.52
C PRO A 174 12.22 -13.54 5.58
N VAL A 175 11.92 -12.87 4.47
CA VAL A 175 11.86 -11.40 4.40
C VAL A 175 10.71 -10.88 5.25
N LEU A 176 9.52 -11.48 5.13
CA LEU A 176 8.34 -11.13 5.94
C LEU A 176 8.61 -11.32 7.43
N VAL A 177 9.16 -12.47 7.83
CA VAL A 177 9.49 -12.75 9.24
C VAL A 177 10.49 -11.73 9.78
N ALA A 178 11.54 -11.42 9.03
CA ALA A 178 12.54 -10.42 9.43
C ALA A 178 11.94 -9.02 9.56
N ALA A 179 11.08 -8.61 8.62
CA ALA A 179 10.42 -7.32 8.63
C ALA A 179 9.49 -7.16 9.84
N TYR A 180 8.59 -8.12 10.08
CA TYR A 180 7.72 -8.07 11.25
C TYR A 180 8.50 -8.16 12.56
N SER A 181 9.57 -8.97 12.62
CA SER A 181 10.42 -9.04 13.82
C SER A 181 11.08 -7.70 14.14
N ARG A 182 11.53 -6.98 13.12
CA ARG A 182 12.14 -5.65 13.28
C ARG A 182 11.12 -4.61 13.76
N ILE A 183 9.92 -4.60 13.18
CA ILE A 183 8.83 -3.71 13.58
C ILE A 183 8.39 -4.03 15.02
N LEU A 184 8.10 -5.29 15.34
CA LEU A 184 7.64 -5.71 16.67
C LEU A 184 8.70 -5.63 17.76
N GLY A 185 9.99 -5.66 17.38
CA GLY A 185 11.12 -5.44 18.27
C GLY A 185 11.21 -4.02 18.82
N ILE A 186 10.48 -3.06 18.24
CA ILE A 186 10.35 -1.72 18.80
C ILE A 186 9.51 -1.82 20.09
N PRO A 187 10.04 -1.37 21.26
CA PRO A 187 9.32 -1.45 22.52
C PRO A 187 7.95 -0.75 22.44
N ALA A 188 6.91 -1.35 23.02
CA ALA A 188 5.56 -0.80 22.96
C ALA A 188 5.45 0.60 23.59
N ALA A 189 6.30 0.90 24.58
CA ALA A 189 6.40 2.21 25.22
C ALA A 189 7.20 3.25 24.40
N ASN A 190 7.85 2.84 23.31
CA ASN A 190 8.59 3.75 22.44
C ASN A 190 7.61 4.66 21.68
N LEU A 191 8.00 5.93 21.54
CA LEU A 191 7.20 6.95 20.85
C LEU A 191 6.89 6.56 19.40
N VAL A 192 7.86 6.01 18.67
CA VAL A 192 7.70 5.54 17.29
C VAL A 192 6.62 4.47 17.19
N TRP A 193 6.62 3.49 18.10
CA TRP A 193 5.58 2.46 18.14
C TRP A 193 4.21 3.04 18.46
N SER A 194 4.16 3.95 19.43
CA SER A 194 2.91 4.58 19.85
C SER A 194 2.25 5.33 18.69
N TYR A 195 3.03 6.03 17.87
CA TYR A 195 2.56 6.70 16.65
C TYR A 195 2.10 5.71 15.57
N LEU A 196 2.84 4.62 15.34
CA LEU A 196 2.44 3.58 14.41
C LEU A 196 1.11 2.92 14.81
N ASN A 197 0.83 2.77 16.12
CA ASN A 197 -0.35 2.05 16.59
C ASN A 197 -1.57 2.93 16.89
N LYS A 198 -1.37 4.14 17.45
CA LYS A 198 -2.46 5.05 17.86
C LYS A 198 -2.64 6.25 16.93
N GLY A 199 -1.64 6.58 16.10
CA GLY A 199 -1.68 7.70 15.17
C GLY A 199 -1.10 8.99 15.75
N THR A 200 -1.23 10.05 14.95
CA THR A 200 -0.62 11.36 15.18
C THR A 200 -1.58 12.30 15.93
N HIS A 201 -2.01 11.94 17.14
CA HIS A 201 -2.66 12.94 17.99
C HIS A 201 -1.61 13.91 18.53
N GLU A 202 -1.86 15.21 18.46
CA GLU A 202 -0.97 16.20 19.09
C GLU A 202 -1.08 16.04 20.62
N GLU A 203 0.05 15.75 21.27
CA GLU A 203 0.16 15.81 22.73
C GLU A 203 1.15 16.92 23.05
N ALA A 204 0.87 17.70 24.10
CA ALA A 204 1.75 18.77 24.55
C ALA A 204 3.04 18.18 25.17
N ASN A 205 4.19 18.80 24.89
CA ASN A 205 5.55 18.45 25.37
C ASN A 205 6.08 17.09 24.88
N ARG A 206 6.47 16.98 23.61
CA ARG A 206 7.09 15.74 23.07
C ARG A 206 8.59 15.89 22.85
N ASP A 207 9.29 14.79 23.14
CA ASP A 207 10.66 14.53 22.70
C ASP A 207 10.72 14.32 21.17
N ASP A 208 11.88 14.63 20.59
CA ASP A 208 12.15 14.36 19.17
C ASP A 208 12.16 12.85 18.89
N PHE A 209 11.76 12.47 17.67
CA PHE A 209 11.84 11.08 17.23
C PHE A 209 13.30 10.67 16.99
N ASP A 210 13.65 9.44 17.36
CA ASP A 210 14.92 8.84 16.96
C ASP A 210 14.94 8.66 15.42
N ALA A 211 15.72 9.51 14.75
CA ALA A 211 15.86 9.53 13.31
C ALA A 211 16.34 8.19 12.72
N ASN A 212 17.16 7.42 13.44
CA ASN A 212 17.64 6.11 13.00
C ASN A 212 16.54 5.07 13.11
N LEU A 213 15.73 5.15 14.16
CA LEU A 213 14.58 4.28 14.34
C LEU A 213 13.52 4.54 13.27
N VAL A 214 13.25 5.80 12.94
CA VAL A 214 12.33 6.17 11.84
C VAL A 214 12.86 5.64 10.50
N GLU A 215 14.16 5.80 10.21
CA GLU A 215 14.78 5.24 8.98
C GLU A 215 14.62 3.72 8.92
N THR A 216 14.80 3.05 10.07
CA THR A 216 14.63 1.59 10.18
C THR A 216 13.20 1.17 9.84
N VAL A 217 12.19 1.92 10.31
CA VAL A 217 10.78 1.66 9.97
C VAL A 217 10.55 1.85 8.47
N VAL A 218 10.94 3.00 7.90
CA VAL A 218 10.75 3.29 6.46
C VAL A 218 11.38 2.19 5.59
N ARG A 219 12.64 1.82 5.84
CA ARG A 219 13.32 0.74 5.10
C ARG A 219 12.65 -0.62 5.25
N THR A 220 12.03 -0.87 6.39
CA THR A 220 11.30 -2.13 6.60
C THR A 220 10.04 -2.18 5.75
N LEU A 221 9.34 -1.06 5.61
CA LEU A 221 8.18 -0.96 4.74
C LEU A 221 8.56 -1.04 3.27
N GLU A 222 9.67 -0.40 2.85
CA GLU A 222 10.21 -0.54 1.49
C GLU A 222 10.51 -2.01 1.16
N ALA A 223 11.17 -2.73 2.08
CA ALA A 223 11.47 -4.15 1.89
C ALA A 223 10.21 -5.03 1.80
N LEU A 224 9.14 -4.68 2.52
CA LEU A 224 7.85 -5.37 2.42
C LEU A 224 7.13 -5.07 1.11
N ASP A 225 7.24 -3.83 0.65
CA ASP A 225 6.55 -3.31 -0.52
C ASP A 225 7.21 -3.72 -1.85
N ASP A 226 8.50 -4.06 -1.82
CA ASP A 226 9.24 -4.67 -2.92
C ASP A 226 8.86 -6.15 -3.17
N LEU A 227 8.20 -6.80 -2.21
CA LEU A 227 7.78 -8.19 -2.35
C LEU A 227 6.62 -8.32 -3.35
N ASP A 228 6.69 -9.35 -4.19
CA ASP A 228 5.53 -9.76 -4.99
C ASP A 228 4.56 -10.54 -4.08
N LEU A 229 3.51 -9.86 -3.61
CA LEU A 229 2.48 -10.40 -2.72
C LEU A 229 1.13 -10.56 -3.43
N ARG A 230 1.15 -10.72 -4.76
CA ARG A 230 -0.05 -10.97 -5.54
C ARG A 230 -0.63 -12.35 -5.24
N VAL A 231 -1.94 -12.48 -5.33
CA VAL A 231 -2.66 -13.73 -5.02
C VAL A 231 -2.14 -14.87 -5.92
N GLY A 232 -1.70 -15.97 -5.30
CA GLY A 232 -1.21 -17.16 -6.02
C GLY A 232 0.20 -17.05 -6.61
N ARG A 233 1.00 -16.05 -6.22
CA ARG A 233 2.42 -15.90 -6.58
C ARG A 233 3.37 -16.29 -5.46
#